data_AF-A0A1V5FEP3-F1
#
_entry.id   AF-A0A1V5FEP3-F1
#
_cell.length_a   1.000
_cell.length_b   1.000
_cell.length_c   1.000
_cell.angle_alpha   90.00
_cell.angle_beta   90.00
_cell.angle_gamma   90.00
#
_symmetry.space_group_name_H-M   'P 1'
#
loop_
_entity.id
_entity.type
_entity.pdbx_description
1 polymer ?
#
loop_
_entity_poly.entity_id
_entity_poly.type
_entity_poly.pdbx_seq_one_letter_code
_entity_poly.pdbx_strand_id
1 'polypeptide(L)'
;MAEWAERELWSPSYPAPAGGSATGAGDAALAGFLASLLRGHSLAGALDRANATAWQNLRSLDALSGIENWARSEALAGDCASARNDLESPGPGWRFDSVSRHWLGPANRS
;
A
#
# COMPACT_ATOMS: atom_id res chain seq x y z
N MET A 1 -8.83 6.54 -16.48
CA MET A 1 -9.56 5.32 -16.02
C MET A 1 -9.11 4.04 -16.72
N ALA A 2 -8.69 4.07 -17.99
CA ALA A 2 -8.17 2.88 -18.69
C ALA A 2 -6.95 2.22 -18.01
N GLU A 3 -6.09 3.01 -17.36
CA GLU A 3 -4.88 2.57 -16.61
C GLU A 3 -5.11 1.58 -15.45
N TRP A 4 -6.36 1.36 -15.03
CA TRP A 4 -6.73 0.57 -13.84
C TRP A 4 -7.39 -0.76 -14.16
N ALA A 5 -7.94 -0.91 -15.37
CA ALA A 5 -8.63 -2.12 -15.76
C ALA A 5 -7.62 -3.24 -16.01
N GLU A 6 -7.97 -4.47 -15.64
CA GLU A 6 -7.14 -5.67 -15.89
C GLU A 6 -5.72 -5.59 -15.30
N ARG A 7 -5.54 -4.81 -14.22
CA ARG A 7 -4.27 -4.71 -13.50
C ARG A 7 -4.26 -5.62 -12.28
N GLU A 8 -3.15 -6.31 -12.09
CA GLU A 8 -2.93 -7.20 -10.94
C GLU A 8 -1.57 -6.87 -10.33
N LEU A 9 -1.59 -6.23 -9.16
CA LEU A 9 -0.37 -5.78 -8.46
C LEU A 9 -0.39 -6.28 -7.02
N TRP A 10 0.77 -6.68 -6.52
CA TRP A 10 1.01 -7.01 -5.11
C TRP A 10 2.16 -6.16 -4.58
N SER A 11 1.92 -5.50 -3.44
CA SER A 11 2.93 -4.78 -2.68
C SER A 11 3.20 -5.42 -1.30
N PRO A 12 4.46 -5.55 -0.87
CA PRO A 12 4.76 -5.95 0.50
C PRO A 12 4.18 -5.00 1.52
N SER A 13 3.63 -5.59 2.58
CA SER A 13 3.20 -4.85 3.76
C SER A 13 4.42 -4.33 4.52
N TYR A 14 4.18 -3.33 5.37
CA TYR A 14 5.15 -2.91 6.38
C TYR A 14 5.17 -3.88 7.56
N PRO A 15 6.30 -4.01 8.27
CA PRO A 15 6.37 -4.81 9.49
C PRO A 15 5.40 -4.27 10.52
N ALA A 16 4.60 -5.15 11.10
CA ALA A 16 3.64 -4.76 12.13
C ALA A 16 4.39 -4.18 13.35
N PRO A 17 3.97 -3.00 13.88
CA PRO A 17 4.55 -2.45 15.09
C PRO A 17 4.24 -3.35 16.30
N ALA A 18 5.21 -3.50 17.20
CA ALA A 18 5.00 -4.28 18.43
C ALA A 18 3.92 -3.62 19.31
N GLY A 19 2.88 -4.38 19.69
CA GLY A 19 1.80 -3.90 20.54
C GLY A 19 0.71 -3.07 19.84
N GLY A 20 0.70 -3.03 18.50
CA GLY A 20 -0.32 -2.36 17.71
C GLY A 20 -1.68 -3.08 17.68
N SER A 21 -2.75 -2.36 17.32
CA SER A 21 -4.08 -2.94 17.07
C SER A 21 -4.35 -3.08 15.58
N ALA A 22 -4.90 -4.22 15.15
CA ALA A 22 -5.33 -4.43 13.77
C ALA A 22 -6.72 -3.84 13.46
N THR A 23 -7.42 -3.32 14.48
CA THR A 23 -8.77 -2.77 14.34
C THR A 23 -8.76 -1.50 13.47
N GLY A 24 -9.42 -1.57 12.31
CA GLY A 24 -9.53 -0.44 11.38
C GLY A 24 -8.39 -0.33 10.37
N ALA A 25 -7.41 -1.23 10.38
CA ALA A 25 -6.30 -1.20 9.41
C ALA A 25 -6.78 -1.40 7.97
N GLY A 26 -7.83 -2.20 7.76
CA GLY A 26 -8.47 -2.39 6.47
C GLY A 26 -9.19 -1.14 5.96
N ASP A 27 -9.97 -0.47 6.82
CA ASP A 27 -10.64 0.79 6.49
C ASP A 27 -9.64 1.90 6.19
N ALA A 28 -8.54 1.95 6.95
CA ALA A 28 -7.42 2.87 6.71
C ALA A 28 -6.73 2.60 5.36
N ALA A 29 -6.50 1.33 5.00
CA ALA A 29 -5.99 0.96 3.68
C ALA A 29 -6.92 1.43 2.56
N LEU A 30 -8.22 1.18 2.70
CA LEU A 30 -9.23 1.58 1.72
C LEU A 30 -9.30 3.11 1.58
N ALA A 31 -9.27 3.84 2.70
CA ALA A 31 -9.24 5.30 2.71
C ALA A 31 -7.99 5.84 1.99
N GLY A 32 -6.81 5.30 2.29
CA GLY A 32 -5.55 5.69 1.64
C GLY A 32 -5.55 5.40 0.13
N PHE A 33 -6.11 4.26 -0.28
CA PHE A 33 -6.25 3.88 -1.67
C PHE A 33 -7.17 4.85 -2.43
N LEU A 34 -8.39 5.07 -1.92
CA LEU A 34 -9.37 5.96 -2.55
C LEU A 34 -8.89 7.41 -2.58
N ALA A 35 -8.27 7.88 -1.50
CA ALA A 35 -7.68 9.22 -1.43
C ALA A 35 -6.57 9.41 -2.48
N SER A 36 -5.77 8.37 -2.74
CA SER A 36 -4.72 8.39 -3.76
C SER A 36 -5.30 8.38 -5.18
N LEU A 37 -6.32 7.55 -5.41
CA LEU A 37 -7.04 7.47 -6.68
C LEU A 37 -7.63 8.84 -7.06
N LEU A 38 -8.31 9.50 -6.11
CA LEU A 38 -8.91 10.82 -6.31
C LEU A 38 -7.88 11.92 -6.58
N ARG A 39 -6.62 11.72 -6.19
CA ARG A 39 -5.49 12.63 -6.42
C ARG A 39 -4.70 12.34 -7.69
N GLY A 40 -5.13 11.36 -8.49
CA GLY A 40 -4.52 11.03 -9.77
C GLY A 40 -3.20 10.26 -9.68
N HIS A 41 -2.92 9.60 -8.54
CA HIS A 41 -1.78 8.69 -8.45
C HIS A 41 -1.97 7.47 -9.36
N SER A 42 -0.87 6.84 -9.78
CA SER A 42 -0.90 5.54 -10.45
C SER A 42 -1.41 4.45 -9.51
N LEU A 43 -1.83 3.30 -10.05
CA LEU A 43 -2.26 2.15 -9.25
C LEU A 43 -1.17 1.66 -8.28
N ALA A 44 0.07 1.54 -8.76
CA ALA A 44 1.24 1.26 -7.93
C ALA A 44 1.38 2.28 -6.79
N GLY A 45 1.28 3.57 -7.12
CA GLY A 45 1.33 4.65 -6.15
C GLY A 45 0.21 4.54 -5.11
N ALA A 46 -1.03 4.28 -5.54
CA ALA A 46 -2.17 4.13 -4.64
C ALA A 46 -2.03 2.93 -3.70
N LEU A 47 -1.47 1.81 -4.19
CA LEU A 47 -1.19 0.62 -3.38
C LEU A 47 -0.16 0.92 -2.28
N ASP A 48 0.85 1.74 -2.57
CA ASP A 48 1.85 2.16 -1.58
C ASP A 48 1.25 3.02 -0.47
N ARG A 49 0.36 3.96 -0.82
CA ARG A 49 -0.34 4.81 0.16
C ARG A 49 -1.35 4.00 0.97
N ALA A 50 -2.02 3.02 0.35
CA ALA A 50 -2.89 2.10 1.06
C ALA A 50 -2.12 1.35 2.17
N ASN A 51 -0.97 0.76 1.82
CA ASN A 51 -0.10 0.09 2.80
C ASN A 51 0.40 1.06 3.88
N ALA A 52 0.77 2.29 3.51
CA ALA A 52 1.29 3.26 4.48
C ALA A 52 0.20 3.70 5.47
N THR A 53 -1.02 3.94 4.98
CA THR A 53 -2.15 4.36 5.80
C THR A 53 -2.62 3.23 6.73
N ALA A 54 -2.65 1.99 6.23
CA ALA A 54 -2.91 0.83 7.07
C ALA A 54 -1.86 0.68 8.19
N TRP A 55 -0.58 0.83 7.86
CA TRP A 55 0.48 0.73 8.86
C TRP A 55 0.47 1.87 9.89
N GLN A 56 0.11 3.09 9.49
CA GLN A 56 -0.12 4.20 10.43
C GLN A 56 -1.23 3.86 11.44
N ASN A 57 -2.33 3.26 10.97
CA ASN A 57 -3.41 2.81 11.85
C ASN A 57 -2.93 1.74 12.85
N LEU A 58 -2.12 0.77 12.40
CA LEU A 58 -1.55 -0.27 13.28
C LEU A 58 -0.72 0.30 14.44
N ARG A 59 -0.15 1.50 14.29
CA ARG A 59 0.68 2.14 15.33
C ARG A 59 -0.14 2.79 16.43
N SER A 60 -1.43 3.00 16.23
CA SER A 60 -2.32 3.55 17.26
C SER A 60 -3.09 2.44 17.97
N LEU A 61 -3.32 2.63 19.27
CA LEU A 61 -4.15 1.74 20.08
C LEU A 61 -5.66 1.98 19.85
N ASP A 62 -6.02 3.06 19.16
CA ASP A 62 -7.40 3.36 18.79
C ASP A 62 -7.57 3.53 17.27
N ALA A 63 -8.78 3.22 16.79
CA ALA A 63 -9.06 3.09 15.36
C ALA A 63 -9.08 4.43 14.57
N LEU A 64 -9.00 5.59 15.23
CA LEU A 64 -9.28 6.90 14.61
C LEU A 64 -8.20 7.96 14.81
N SER A 65 -7.37 7.87 15.86
CA SER A 65 -6.33 8.86 16.18
C SER A 65 -5.00 8.64 15.42
N GLY A 66 -4.81 7.45 14.84
CA GLY A 66 -3.58 7.09 14.13
C GLY A 66 -3.47 7.59 12.69
N ILE A 67 -4.56 8.08 12.09
CA ILE A 67 -4.53 8.57 10.70
C ILE A 67 -4.00 10.01 10.71
N GLU A 68 -2.73 10.14 10.34
CA GLU A 68 -2.03 11.42 10.26
C GLU A 68 -2.42 12.22 9.01
N ASN A 69 -1.91 13.45 8.89
CA ASN A 69 -2.21 14.28 7.72
C ASN A 69 -1.68 13.65 6.41
N TRP A 70 -2.34 13.99 5.29
CA TRP A 70 -2.03 13.46 3.96
C TRP A 70 -0.55 13.61 3.57
N ALA A 71 0.07 14.75 3.90
CA ALA A 71 1.47 15.03 3.60
C ALA A 71 2.42 13.99 4.24
N ARG A 72 2.08 13.48 5.43
CA ARG A 72 2.86 12.45 6.11
C ARG A 72 2.66 11.07 5.49
N SER A 73 1.43 10.73 5.11
CA SER A 73 1.17 9.47 4.38
C SER A 73 1.86 9.46 3.00
N GLU A 74 1.97 10.61 2.35
CA GLU A 74 2.67 10.78 1.08
C GLU A 74 4.20 10.68 1.26
N ALA A 75 4.76 11.34 2.28
CA ALA A 75 6.18 11.23 2.62
C ALA A 75 6.57 9.77 2.94
N LEU A 76 5.77 9.07 3.74
CA LEU A 76 5.97 7.64 3.99
C LEU A 76 5.88 6.85 2.68
N ALA A 77 4.84 7.01 1.88
CA ALA A 77 4.73 6.27 0.62
C ALA A 77 5.92 6.48 -0.34
N GLY A 78 6.56 7.66 -0.33
CA GLY A 78 7.76 7.97 -1.11
C GLY A 78 9.07 7.41 -0.53
N ASP A 79 9.22 7.36 0.80
CA ASP A 79 10.45 6.94 1.50
C ASP A 79 10.49 5.43 1.78
N CYS A 80 9.34 4.77 1.69
CA CYS A 80 9.09 3.41 2.13
C CYS A 80 9.55 2.28 1.20
N ALA A 81 10.46 2.59 0.29
CA ALA A 81 11.12 1.58 -0.51
C ALA A 81 12.09 0.70 0.32
N SER A 82 12.32 1.07 1.60
CA SER A 82 13.39 0.57 2.48
C SER A 82 12.91 -0.21 3.72
N ALA A 83 11.62 -0.14 4.08
CA ALA A 83 11.09 -0.67 5.35
C ALA A 83 9.96 -1.68 5.17
N ARG A 84 9.80 -2.24 3.96
CA ARG A 84 8.80 -3.26 3.66
C ARG A 84 9.30 -4.64 4.06
N ASN A 85 8.40 -5.55 4.41
CA ASN A 85 8.76 -6.95 4.64
C ASN A 85 9.40 -7.54 3.37
N ASP A 86 10.34 -8.45 3.55
CA ASP A 86 10.92 -9.20 2.43
C ASP A 86 9.79 -9.89 1.67
N LEU A 87 9.63 -9.53 0.39
CA LEU A 87 8.58 -10.12 -0.42
C LEU A 87 9.13 -11.29 -1.21
N GLU A 88 8.78 -12.48 -0.75
CA GLU A 88 8.82 -13.66 -1.60
C GLU A 88 7.79 -13.54 -2.74
N SER A 89 8.02 -14.27 -3.83
CA SER A 89 7.07 -14.29 -4.93
C SER A 89 5.68 -14.74 -4.42
N PRO A 90 4.61 -13.99 -4.72
CA PRO A 90 3.23 -14.39 -4.47
C PRO A 90 2.83 -15.79 -4.93
N GLY A 91 3.51 -16.32 -5.95
CA GLY A 91 3.21 -17.60 -6.57
C GLY A 91 3.63 -17.66 -8.04
N PRO A 92 3.33 -18.77 -8.74
CA PRO A 92 3.68 -18.95 -10.14
C PRO A 92 3.10 -17.86 -11.04
N GLY A 93 3.91 -17.38 -11.99
CA GLY A 93 3.48 -16.39 -12.99
C GLY A 93 3.59 -14.93 -12.54
N TRP A 94 3.87 -14.66 -11.26
CA TRP A 94 4.14 -13.33 -10.77
C TRP A 94 5.55 -12.86 -11.17
N ARG A 95 5.67 -11.60 -11.58
CA ARG A 95 6.93 -10.99 -12.02
C ARG A 95 7.21 -9.75 -11.20
N PHE A 96 8.42 -9.61 -10.68
CA PHE A 96 8.79 -8.41 -9.96
C PHE A 96 9.11 -7.27 -10.94
N ASP A 97 8.42 -6.14 -10.81
CA ASP A 97 8.77 -4.91 -11.51
C ASP A 97 9.66 -4.04 -10.61
N SER A 98 10.92 -3.88 -11.01
CA SER A 98 11.90 -3.07 -10.29
C SER A 98 11.59 -1.57 -10.28
N VAL A 99 10.78 -1.07 -11.23
CA VAL A 99 10.45 0.36 -11.33
C VAL A 99 9.41 0.74 -10.29
N SER A 100 8.29 0.02 -10.26
CA SER A 100 7.25 0.22 -9.25
C SER A 100 7.54 -0.46 -7.91
N ARG A 101 8.50 -1.40 -7.87
CA ARG A 101 8.81 -2.27 -6.72
C ARG A 101 7.60 -3.09 -6.25
N HIS A 102 6.77 -3.51 -7.21
CA HIS A 102 5.61 -4.36 -7.00
C HIS A 102 5.76 -5.65 -7.80
N TRP A 103 5.04 -6.67 -7.37
CA TRP A 103 4.85 -7.85 -8.20
C TRP A 103 3.64 -7.65 -9.09
N LEU A 104 3.83 -7.92 -10.38
CA LEU A 104 2.79 -7.95 -11.38
C LEU A 104 2.27 -9.37 -11.50
N GLY A 105 0.96 -9.52 -11.39
CA GLY A 105 0.31 -10.82 -11.50
C GLY A 105 0.24 -11.32 -12.94
N PRO A 106 0.00 -12.62 -13.14
CA PRO A 106 -0.07 -13.23 -14.46
C PRO A 106 -1.20 -12.66 -15.33
N ALA A 107 -2.24 -12.06 -14.73
CA ALA A 107 -3.32 -11.41 -15.46
C ALA A 107 -3.10 -9.90 -15.67
N ASN A 108 -1.99 -9.32 -15.19
CA ASN A 108 -1.73 -7.89 -15.32
C ASN A 108 -1.51 -7.48 -16.79
N ARG A 109 -2.40 -6.63 -17.32
CA ARG A 109 -2.32 -6.06 -18.67
C ARG A 109 -2.01 -4.56 -18.61
N SER A 110 -1.07 -4.11 -19.44
CA SER A 110 -0.69 -2.69 -19.60
C SER A 110 -1.37 -2.07 -20.80
#